data_AF-A0A6P3Y5R8-F1
#
_entry.id   AF-A0A6P3Y5R8-F1
#
_cell.length_a   1.000
_cell.length_b   1.000
_cell.length_c   1.000
_cell.angle_alpha   90.00
_cell.angle_beta   90.00
_cell.angle_gamma   90.00
#
_symmetry.space_group_name_H-M   'P 1'
#
loop_
_entity.id
_entity.type
_entity.pdbx_description
1 polymer ?
#
loop_
_entity_poly.entity_id
_entity_poly.type
_entity_poly.pdbx_seq_one_letter_code
_entity_poly.pdbx_strand_id
1 'polypeptide(L)' 'MTNVNRIKVVVLGGPRVGKSAVVVRYLTRRYIGEYSSTSDFLYRHSVTIDNVTTEVEILDTSRCE' A
#
# COMPACT_ATOMS: atom_id res chain seq x y z
N MET A 1 -14.79 18.94 10.78
CA MET A 1 -13.64 18.03 10.57
C MET A 1 -14.20 16.64 10.31
N THR A 2 -14.08 16.13 9.09
CA THR A 2 -14.49 14.76 8.75
C THR A 2 -13.51 13.80 9.42
N ASN A 3 -13.96 13.05 10.42
CA ASN A 3 -13.17 11.94 10.98
C ASN A 3 -12.95 10.91 9.87
N VAL A 4 -11.76 10.91 9.26
CA VAL A 4 -11.40 9.91 8.26
C VAL A 4 -10.98 8.65 9.01
N ASN A 5 -11.97 7.81 9.33
CA ASN A 5 -11.73 6.53 10.00
C ASN A 5 -11.07 5.51 9.05
N ARG A 6 -11.23 5.68 7.73
CA ARG A 6 -10.64 4.81 6.72
C ARG A 6 -10.19 5.60 5.49
N ILE A 7 -8.96 5.36 5.05
CA ILE A 7 -8.40 5.84 3.79
C ILE A 7 -8.20 4.65 2.85
N LYS A 8 -8.62 4.79 1.60
CA LYS A 8 -8.38 3.78 0.55
C LYS A 8 -7.39 4.34 -0.47
N VAL A 9 -6.34 3.58 -0.73
CA VAL A 9 -5.25 3.94 -1.64
C VAL A 9 -5.12 2.85 -2.68
N VAL A 10 -5.01 3.24 -3.95
CA VAL A 10 -4.65 2.33 -5.05
C VAL A 10 -3.32 2.78 -5.61
N VAL A 11 -2.38 1.84 -5.76
CA VAL A 11 -1.05 2.10 -6.30
C VAL A 11 -1.00 1.61 -7.75
N LEU A 12 -0.85 2.55 -8.68
CA LEU A 12 -0.83 2.33 -10.13
C LEU A 12 0.54 2.68 -10.72
N GLY A 13 0.81 2.18 -11.92
CA GLY A 13 2.04 2.48 -12.68
C GLY A 13 2.50 1.33 -13.55
N GLY A 14 3.49 1.60 -14.40
CA GLY A 14 4.03 0.63 -15.36
C GLY A 14 4.66 -0.62 -14.74
N PRO A 15 5.07 -1.59 -15.58
CA PRO A 15 5.72 -2.82 -15.10
C PRO A 15 7.06 -2.49 -14.45
N ARG A 16 7.36 -3.18 -13.35
CA ARG A 16 8.68 -3.13 -12.67
C ARG A 16 9.14 -1.76 -12.17
N VAL A 17 8.26 -0.75 -12.09
CA VAL A 17 8.59 0.60 -11.56
C VAL A 17 8.74 0.65 -10.03
N GLY A 18 8.58 -0.47 -9.33
CA GLY A 18 8.78 -0.56 -7.89
C GLY A 18 7.53 -0.30 -7.01
N LYS A 19 6.31 -0.44 -7.56
CA LYS A 19 5.04 -0.26 -6.82
C LYS A 19 5.02 -1.04 -5.50
N SER A 20 5.17 -2.37 -5.59
CA SER A 20 5.21 -3.26 -4.44
C SER A 20 6.39 -2.98 -3.51
N ALA A 21 7.53 -2.55 -4.04
CA ALA A 21 8.69 -2.20 -3.23
C ALA A 21 8.39 -0.99 -2.32
N VAL A 22 7.70 0.04 -2.84
CA VAL A 22 7.28 1.21 -2.05
C VAL A 22 6.22 0.82 -1.02
N VAL A 23 5.22 0.01 -1.41
CA VAL A 23 4.16 -0.45 -0.49
C VAL A 23 4.75 -1.27 0.66
N VAL A 24 5.59 -2.26 0.37
CA VAL A 24 6.24 -3.08 1.40
C VAL A 24 7.17 -2.24 2.28
N ARG A 25 7.91 -1.28 1.71
CA ARG A 25 8.76 -0.36 2.48
C ARG A 25 7.96 0.49 3.45
N TYR A 26 6.81 1.01 3.02
CA TYR A 26 5.90 1.77 3.88
C TYR A 26 5.40 0.92 5.06
N LEU A 27 4.91 -0.29 4.78
CA LEU A 27 4.30 -1.17 5.78
C LEU A 27 5.31 -1.78 6.77
N THR A 28 6.46 -2.22 6.26
CA THR A 28 7.39 -3.07 7.04
C THR A 28 8.62 -2.33 7.54
N ARG A 29 8.87 -1.11 7.04
CA ARG A 29 10.15 -0.41 7.24
C ARG A 29 11.36 -1.27 6.84
N ARG A 30 11.21 -2.12 5.82
CA ARG A 30 12.29 -2.91 5.20
C ARG A 30 12.10 -2.93 3.68
N TYR A 31 13.17 -3.20 2.92
CA TYR A 31 13.04 -3.46 1.49
C TYR A 31 12.62 -4.93 1.27
N ILE A 32 11.83 -5.16 0.22
CA ILE A 32 11.44 -6.51 -0.19
C ILE A 32 12.65 -7.25 -0.77
N GLY A 33 12.81 -8.53 -0.42
CA GLY A 33 13.89 -9.37 -0.94
C GLY A 33 13.57 -10.03 -2.28
N GLU A 34 12.32 -10.48 -2.44
CA GLU A 34 11.86 -11.20 -3.63
C GLU A 34 10.63 -10.53 -4.23
N TYR A 35 10.60 -10.40 -5.55
CA TYR A 35 9.49 -9.77 -6.26
C TYR A 35 8.59 -10.82 -6.91
N SER A 36 7.29 -10.79 -6.60
CA SER A 36 6.26 -11.57 -7.28
C SER A 36 5.19 -10.63 -7.85
N SER A 37 4.98 -10.67 -9.17
CA SER A 37 3.99 -9.86 -9.88
C SER A 37 2.77 -10.67 -10.35
N THR A 38 2.50 -11.81 -9.73
CA THR A 38 1.44 -12.72 -10.18
C THR A 38 0.04 -12.30 -9.75
N SER A 39 -0.09 -11.50 -8.68
CA SER A 39 -1.38 -11.14 -8.08
C SER A 39 -1.37 -9.73 -7.51
N ASP A 40 -2.54 -9.08 -7.53
CA ASP A 40 -2.78 -7.85 -6.78
C ASP A 40 -2.82 -8.17 -5.27
N PHE A 41 -2.35 -7.25 -4.44
CA PHE A 41 -2.33 -7.40 -2.98
C PHE A 41 -3.11 -6.29 -2.29
N LEU A 42 -3.98 -6.67 -1.34
CA LEU A 42 -4.71 -5.73 -0.49
C LEU A 42 -4.13 -5.75 0.93
N TYR A 43 -3.54 -4.64 1.35
CA TYR A 43 -2.98 -4.47 2.67
C TYR A 43 -3.88 -3.57 3.53
N ARG A 44 -4.00 -3.90 4.81
CA ARG A 44 -4.70 -3.06 5.80
C ARG A 44 -3.77 -2.79 6.98
N HIS A 45 -3.65 -1.53 7.38
CA HIS A 45 -2.80 -1.12 8.48
C HIS A 45 -3.36 0.14 9.16
N SER A 46 -3.33 0.17 10.49
CA SER A 46 -3.77 1.33 11.29
C SER A 46 -2.61 2.28 11.54
N VAL A 47 -2.80 3.57 11.26
CA VAL A 47 -1.81 4.62 11.47
C VAL A 47 -2.42 5.76 12.27
N THR A 48 -1.63 6.40 13.12
CA THR A 48 -2.02 7.62 13.83
C THR A 48 -1.75 8.83 12.93
N ILE A 49 -2.80 9.55 12.54
CA ILE A 49 -2.73 10.81 11.77
C ILE A 49 -3.45 11.86 12.61
N ASP A 50 -2.78 12.97 12.93
CA ASP A 50 -3.34 14.07 13.74
C ASP A 50 -3.99 13.59 15.06
N ASN A 51 -3.32 12.65 15.75
CA ASN A 51 -3.79 11.98 16.97
C ASN A 51 -5.07 11.15 16.82
N VAL A 52 -5.50 10.84 15.60
CA VAL A 52 -6.61 9.94 15.30
C VAL A 52 -6.07 8.64 14.70
N THR A 53 -6.52 7.49 15.23
CA THR A 53 -6.23 6.20 14.63
C THR A 53 -7.08 6.01 13.38
N THR A 54 -6.42 5.96 12.22
CA THR A 54 -7.06 5.82 10.91
C THR A 54 -6.63 4.50 10.28
N GLU A 55 -7.59 3.74 9.75
CA GLU A 55 -7.28 2.54 8.96
C GLU A 55 -6.90 2.94 7.53
N VAL A 56 -5.78 2.44 7.04
CA VAL A 56 -5.37 2.62 5.64
C VAL A 56 -5.44 1.28 4.93
N GLU A 57 -6.21 1.25 3.85
CA GLU A 57 -6.35 0.13 2.93
C GLU A 57 -5.59 0.45 1.65
N ILE A 58 -4.58 -0.36 1.30
CA ILE A 58 -3.72 -0.16 0.13
C ILE A 58 -3.91 -1.33 -0.83
N LEU A 59 -4.36 -1.03 -2.04
CA LEU A 59 -4.37 -1.96 -3.16
C LEU A 59 -3.10 -1.76 -3.99
N ASP A 60 -2.16 -2.71 -3.88
CA ASP A 60 -1.00 -2.81 -4.76
C ASP A 60 -1.39 -3.63 -6.00
N THR A 61 -1.28 -3.01 -7.17
CA THR A 61 -1.68 -3.64 -8.44
C THR A 61 -0.47 -4.28 -9.12
N SER A 62 -0.58 -5.56 -9.47
CA SER A 62 0.43 -6.30 -10.20
C SER A 62 0.20 -6.29 -11.71
N ARG A 63 -1.06 -6.08 -12.13
CA ARG A 63 -1.42 -6.18 -13.55
C ARG A 63 -0.82 -5.06 -14.40
N CYS A 64 0.03 -5.52 -15.31
CA CYS A 64 0.22 -4.92 -16.62
C CYS A 64 -0.41 -5.90 -17.62
N GLU A 65 -1.37 -5.42 -18.40
CA GLU A 65 -1.41 -5.77 -19.82
C GLU A 65 -0.61 -4.71 -20.56
#